data_AF-A0A8T9CB70-F1
#
_entry.id   AF-A0A8T9CB70-F1
#
_cell.length_a   1.000
_cell.length_b   1.000
_cell.length_c   1.000
_cell.angle_alpha   90.00
_cell.angle_beta   90.00
_cell.angle_gamma   90.00
#
_symmetry.space_group_name_H-M   'P 1'
#
loop_
_entity.id
_entity.type
_entity.pdbx_description
1 polymer ?
#
loop_
_entity_poly.entity_id
_entity_poly.type
_entity_poly.pdbx_seq_one_letter_code
_entity_poly.pdbx_strand_id
1 'polypeptide(L)'
;MAPTKPVKVATKPANTKISAAKTTISRKATQNQAPTIRPPKKEKPQKQIFKGLVMSFSGTFINLGKPEPHEQVAKWVRVHGAQYEREVTELTTHLICSIEDYKKKTSQVKKAWDLGPKCHIVVFDWLVDCLIGPKLTKRLRNERGYTLDRTIRKAKKGKNALAAYREKFEQGVRISKELCNSRLNHIYYDPDGFEYKIVLTRVTLGEKVTTEKYTLFLFESNAKPCTYMCGAKFSRQYRPTSWYGTKCYPMTFFDAFAVFKHFFTEKTGIEWDMRCEKGISTAERPFVYTPPVLGRPIGLMPHGYVRPEFREEVEEGLE
;
A
#
# COMPACT_ATOMS: atom_id res chain seq x y z
N MET A 1 3.61 69.29 -13.69
CA MET A 1 2.85 69.26 -14.97
C MET A 1 2.54 67.83 -15.31
N ALA A 2 1.40 67.44 -15.83
CA ALA A 2 0.02 67.67 -15.42
C ALA A 2 -0.70 66.34 -15.77
N PRO A 3 -1.77 65.96 -15.07
CA PRO A 3 -2.27 64.60 -14.99
C PRO A 3 -3.56 64.38 -15.80
N THR A 4 -3.82 63.17 -16.28
CA THR A 4 -5.16 62.73 -16.75
C THR A 4 -5.24 61.20 -16.67
N LYS A 5 -6.36 60.53 -16.33
CA LYS A 5 -7.50 60.72 -15.41
C LYS A 5 -8.17 59.32 -15.36
N PRO A 6 -8.86 58.95 -14.27
CA PRO A 6 -9.41 57.61 -14.07
C PRO A 6 -10.78 57.45 -14.72
N VAL A 7 -11.16 56.22 -15.09
CA VAL A 7 -12.53 55.89 -15.53
C VAL A 7 -13.30 55.25 -14.38
N LYS A 8 -14.41 55.89 -13.98
CA LYS A 8 -15.41 55.43 -13.02
C LYS A 8 -16.63 54.84 -13.74
N VAL A 9 -17.07 53.69 -13.23
CA VAL A 9 -18.44 53.28 -12.83
C VAL A 9 -19.63 53.64 -13.74
N ALA A 10 -20.43 52.62 -14.11
CA ALA A 10 -21.88 52.74 -14.17
C ALA A 10 -22.56 51.42 -13.77
N THR A 11 -23.52 51.53 -12.84
CA THR A 11 -24.42 50.48 -12.34
C THR A 11 -25.86 50.73 -12.84
N LYS A 12 -26.68 49.66 -12.79
CA LYS A 12 -28.18 49.57 -12.78
C LYS A 12 -28.89 49.39 -14.15
N PRO A 13 -30.15 48.90 -14.20
CA PRO A 13 -30.91 48.00 -13.29
C PRO A 13 -31.77 46.88 -13.99
N ALA A 14 -32.32 45.98 -13.15
CA ALA A 14 -33.63 45.28 -13.18
C ALA A 14 -34.19 44.60 -14.45
N ASN A 15 -34.66 43.34 -14.31
CA ASN A 15 -36.09 43.10 -14.48
C ASN A 15 -36.59 41.78 -13.83
N THR A 16 -37.63 41.94 -13.01
CA THR A 16 -38.42 40.92 -12.34
C THR A 16 -39.55 40.48 -13.27
N LYS A 17 -39.81 39.19 -13.44
CA LYS A 17 -41.12 38.70 -13.89
C LYS A 17 -41.73 37.79 -12.83
N ILE A 18 -42.66 38.40 -12.11
CA ILE A 18 -43.67 37.78 -11.26
C ILE A 18 -44.73 37.19 -12.19
N SER A 19 -45.07 35.91 -12.03
CA SER A 19 -46.32 35.37 -12.56
C SER A 19 -47.23 35.03 -11.39
N ALA A 20 -48.40 35.67 -11.38
CA ALA A 20 -49.45 35.52 -10.40
C ALA A 20 -50.37 34.36 -10.81
N ALA A 21 -50.82 33.57 -9.84
CA ALA A 21 -52.04 32.78 -9.97
C ALA A 21 -52.86 32.87 -8.67
N LYS A 22 -54.13 33.19 -8.87
CA LYS A 22 -55.12 33.71 -7.92
C LYS A 22 -55.53 32.71 -6.83
N THR A 23 -55.67 33.24 -5.62
CA THR A 23 -56.42 32.66 -4.50
C THR A 23 -57.93 32.69 -4.77
N THR A 24 -58.64 31.60 -4.49
CA THR A 24 -60.08 31.63 -4.17
C THR A 24 -60.31 30.92 -2.83
N ILE A 25 -61.01 31.63 -1.95
CA ILE A 25 -61.29 31.33 -0.54
C ILE A 25 -62.47 30.36 -0.43
N SER A 26 -62.52 29.48 0.60
CA SER A 26 -63.61 29.47 1.60
C SER A 26 -63.84 28.15 2.39
N ARG A 27 -63.49 28.25 3.69
CA ARG A 27 -64.31 27.94 4.90
C ARG A 27 -64.50 26.50 5.44
N LYS A 28 -64.53 26.51 6.79
CA LYS A 28 -65.11 25.57 7.79
C LYS A 28 -64.29 24.30 8.05
N ALA A 29 -64.13 23.79 9.27
CA ALA A 29 -64.52 24.22 10.61
C ALA A 29 -63.63 23.48 11.63
N THR A 30 -63.29 24.12 12.74
CA THR A 30 -62.54 23.54 13.86
C THR A 30 -63.44 22.55 14.60
N GLN A 31 -63.09 21.26 14.60
CA GLN A 31 -63.60 20.29 15.58
C GLN A 31 -62.45 19.87 16.48
N ASN A 32 -62.56 20.22 17.76
CA ASN A 32 -61.75 19.70 18.85
C ASN A 32 -61.92 18.18 18.93
N GLN A 33 -60.83 17.43 18.73
CA GLN A 33 -60.74 16.03 19.15
C GLN A 33 -59.68 15.92 20.24
N ALA A 34 -60.11 15.39 21.40
CA ALA A 34 -59.23 15.06 22.52
C ALA A 34 -58.15 14.06 22.09
N PRO A 35 -56.94 14.11 22.70
CA PRO A 35 -55.83 13.26 22.29
C PRO A 35 -56.14 11.80 22.58
N THR A 36 -56.32 11.01 21.52
CA THR A 36 -56.48 9.56 21.60
C THR A 36 -55.14 8.95 21.99
N ILE A 37 -55.06 8.33 23.18
CA ILE A 37 -53.90 7.55 23.62
C ILE A 37 -53.74 6.38 22.64
N ARG A 38 -52.70 6.44 21.79
CA ARG A 38 -52.36 5.33 20.89
C ARG A 38 -51.83 4.16 21.73
N PRO A 39 -52.30 2.93 21.52
CA PRO A 39 -51.72 1.77 22.19
C PRO A 39 -50.26 1.59 21.76
N PRO A 40 -49.39 1.05 22.64
CA PRO A 40 -47.97 0.89 22.33
C PRO A 40 -47.81 0.03 21.08
N LYS A 41 -47.07 0.56 20.09
CA LYS A 41 -46.69 -0.18 18.89
C LYS A 41 -45.96 -1.44 19.33
N LYS A 42 -46.49 -2.63 19.01
CA LYS A 42 -45.77 -3.91 19.17
C LYS A 42 -44.44 -3.79 18.42
N GLU A 43 -43.33 -3.69 19.15
CA GLU A 43 -42.00 -3.62 18.55
C GLU A 43 -41.76 -4.88 17.71
N LYS A 44 -41.37 -4.71 16.45
CA LYS A 44 -40.98 -5.84 15.62
C LYS A 44 -39.78 -6.54 16.29
N PRO A 45 -39.82 -7.86 16.49
CA PRO A 45 -38.73 -8.58 17.13
C PRO A 45 -37.43 -8.34 16.38
N GLN A 46 -36.39 -7.95 17.11
CA GLN A 46 -35.06 -7.70 16.53
C GLN A 46 -34.52 -8.99 15.91
N LYS A 47 -33.80 -8.87 14.78
CA LYS A 47 -33.19 -10.02 14.11
C LYS A 47 -32.19 -10.69 15.06
N GLN A 48 -32.39 -11.98 15.32
CA GLN A 48 -31.56 -12.78 16.22
C GLN A 48 -30.30 -13.29 15.51
N ILE A 49 -29.45 -12.37 15.06
CA ILE A 49 -28.27 -12.70 14.22
C ILE A 49 -27.14 -13.39 14.99
N PHE A 50 -27.12 -13.30 16.32
CA PHE A 50 -26.10 -13.90 17.18
C PHE A 50 -26.64 -15.09 17.99
N LYS A 51 -27.79 -15.66 17.59
CA LYS A 51 -28.39 -16.80 18.28
C LYS A 51 -27.38 -17.95 18.38
N GLY A 52 -27.16 -18.44 19.59
CA GLY A 52 -26.23 -19.55 19.88
C GLY A 52 -24.79 -19.13 20.14
N LEU A 53 -24.48 -17.83 20.10
CA LEU A 53 -23.15 -17.32 20.46
C LEU A 53 -23.11 -16.92 21.94
N VAL A 54 -22.01 -17.29 22.61
CA VAL A 54 -21.64 -16.81 23.94
C VAL A 54 -20.44 -15.87 23.78
N MET A 55 -20.59 -14.63 24.23
CA MET A 55 -19.60 -13.58 24.04
C MET A 55 -19.09 -13.01 25.37
N SER A 56 -17.78 -12.73 25.41
CA SER A 56 -17.13 -11.99 26.50
C SER A 56 -16.29 -10.86 25.95
N PHE A 57 -15.98 -9.87 26.79
CA PHE A 57 -15.32 -8.63 26.41
C PHE A 57 -14.02 -8.40 27.18
N SER A 58 -12.96 -7.93 26.49
CA SER A 58 -11.72 -7.48 27.14
C SER A 58 -11.21 -6.19 26.51
N GLY A 59 -11.01 -5.16 27.33
CA GLY A 59 -10.40 -3.89 26.92
C GLY A 59 -11.42 -2.81 26.59
N THR A 60 -10.95 -1.68 26.05
CA THR A 60 -11.81 -0.53 25.75
C THR A 60 -12.28 -0.58 24.31
N PHE A 61 -13.57 -0.33 24.08
CA PHE A 61 -14.17 -0.28 22.75
C PHE A 61 -14.42 1.17 22.34
N ILE A 62 -14.13 1.49 21.09
CA ILE A 62 -14.32 2.83 20.54
C ILE A 62 -15.21 2.69 19.31
N ASN A 63 -16.28 3.47 19.27
CA ASN A 63 -17.19 3.56 18.13
C ASN A 63 -17.32 5.03 17.72
N LEU A 64 -17.00 5.35 16.47
CA LEU A 64 -17.06 6.72 15.95
C LEU A 64 -16.32 7.75 16.84
N GLY A 65 -15.19 7.35 17.42
CA GLY A 65 -14.35 8.21 18.28
C GLY A 65 -14.85 8.35 19.72
N LYS A 66 -15.95 7.70 20.11
CA LYS A 66 -16.46 7.69 21.48
C LYS A 66 -16.24 6.33 22.15
N PRO A 67 -15.85 6.28 23.44
CA PRO A 67 -15.76 5.03 24.15
C PRO A 67 -17.16 4.43 24.35
N GLU A 68 -17.29 3.15 24.05
CA GLU A 68 -18.53 2.39 24.27
C GLU A 68 -18.41 1.56 25.56
N PRO A 69 -19.25 1.83 26.58
CA PRO A 69 -19.28 1.04 27.79
C PRO A 69 -19.64 -0.42 27.50
N HIS A 70 -19.01 -1.36 28.22
CA HIS A 70 -19.29 -2.80 28.07
C HIS A 70 -20.77 -3.14 28.26
N GLU A 71 -21.47 -2.44 29.15
CA GLU A 71 -22.89 -2.64 29.37
C GLU A 71 -23.73 -2.34 28.13
N GLN A 72 -23.39 -1.27 27.42
CA GLN A 72 -24.07 -0.88 26.18
C GLN A 72 -23.80 -1.91 25.07
N VAL A 73 -22.56 -2.36 24.94
CA VAL A 73 -22.19 -3.41 23.98
C VAL A 73 -22.89 -4.73 24.32
N ALA A 74 -22.97 -5.10 25.60
CA ALA A 74 -23.66 -6.30 26.06
C ALA A 74 -25.16 -6.23 25.74
N LYS A 75 -25.77 -5.05 25.85
CA LYS A 75 -27.16 -4.83 25.44
C LYS A 75 -27.34 -5.12 23.94
N TRP A 76 -26.43 -4.67 23.08
CA TRP A 76 -26.51 -4.95 21.63
C TRP A 76 -26.46 -6.44 21.34
N VAL A 77 -25.50 -7.14 21.95
CA VAL A 77 -25.32 -8.58 21.76
C VAL A 77 -26.55 -9.38 22.23
N ARG A 78 -27.09 -9.07 23.42
CA ARG A 78 -28.28 -9.74 23.98
C ARG A 78 -29.55 -9.49 23.16
N VAL A 79 -29.80 -8.26 22.74
CA VAL A 79 -30.96 -7.91 21.90
C VAL A 79 -30.97 -8.70 20.59
N HIS A 80 -29.78 -9.07 20.11
CA HIS A 80 -29.58 -9.83 18.89
C HIS A 80 -29.36 -11.35 19.11
N GLY A 81 -29.68 -11.86 20.31
CA GLY A 81 -29.85 -13.28 20.58
C GLY A 81 -28.62 -14.02 21.12
N ALA A 82 -27.53 -13.31 21.39
CA ALA A 82 -26.36 -13.90 22.03
C ALA A 82 -26.43 -13.83 23.55
N GLN A 83 -25.72 -14.76 24.19
CA GLN A 83 -25.45 -14.71 25.61
C GLN A 83 -24.19 -13.87 25.86
N TYR A 84 -24.20 -13.11 26.95
CA TYR A 84 -23.04 -12.32 27.36
C TYR A 84 -22.59 -12.76 28.74
N GLU A 85 -21.30 -13.04 28.84
CA GLU A 85 -20.62 -13.37 30.09
C GLU A 85 -19.46 -12.41 30.31
N ARG A 86 -19.32 -11.92 31.54
CA ARG A 86 -18.29 -10.92 31.89
C ARG A 86 -16.88 -11.50 31.78
N GLU A 87 -16.73 -12.79 32.02
CA GLU A 87 -15.47 -13.51 31.88
C GLU A 87 -15.58 -14.63 30.86
N VAL A 88 -14.45 -14.98 30.26
CA VAL A 88 -14.34 -16.13 29.39
C VAL A 88 -14.53 -17.42 30.20
N THR A 89 -15.49 -18.22 29.76
CA THR A 89 -15.83 -19.57 30.25
C THR A 89 -15.62 -20.62 29.16
N GLU A 90 -15.79 -21.90 29.49
CA GLU A 90 -15.65 -23.01 28.55
C GLU A 90 -16.65 -22.98 27.38
N LEU A 91 -17.78 -22.30 27.55
CA LEU A 91 -18.82 -22.14 26.53
C LEU A 91 -18.60 -20.91 25.65
N THR A 92 -17.61 -20.08 25.98
CA THR A 92 -17.36 -18.82 25.27
C THR A 92 -16.92 -19.09 23.83
N THR A 93 -17.73 -18.62 22.89
CA THR A 93 -17.50 -18.76 21.44
C THR A 93 -16.72 -17.58 20.87
N HIS A 94 -16.87 -16.38 21.46
CA HIS A 94 -16.27 -15.16 20.95
C HIS A 94 -15.73 -14.30 22.09
N LEU A 95 -14.46 -13.93 22.01
CA LEU A 95 -13.88 -12.88 22.83
C LEU A 95 -13.72 -11.63 21.96
N ILE A 96 -14.54 -10.60 22.22
CA ILE A 96 -14.37 -9.30 21.59
C ILE A 96 -13.31 -8.54 22.40
N CYS A 97 -12.17 -8.27 21.79
CA CYS A 97 -11.01 -7.76 22.51
C CYS A 97 -10.36 -6.57 21.79
N SER A 98 -9.89 -5.61 22.58
CA SER A 98 -9.08 -4.51 22.07
C SER A 98 -7.67 -4.98 21.69
N ILE A 99 -7.01 -4.26 20.78
CA ILE A 99 -5.64 -4.60 20.35
C ILE A 99 -4.66 -4.49 21.53
N GLU A 100 -4.89 -3.57 22.46
CA GLU A 100 -4.06 -3.35 23.63
C GLU A 100 -4.11 -4.54 24.58
N ASP A 101 -5.31 -5.01 24.93
CA ASP A 101 -5.51 -6.14 25.85
C ASP A 101 -5.01 -7.45 25.25
N TYR A 102 -5.22 -7.64 23.94
CA TYR A 102 -4.68 -8.79 23.22
C TYR A 102 -3.16 -8.85 23.30
N LYS A 103 -2.49 -7.71 23.12
CA LYS A 103 -1.02 -7.62 23.24
C LYS A 103 -0.52 -7.81 24.67
N LYS A 104 -1.27 -7.32 25.66
CA LYS A 104 -0.95 -7.49 27.08
C LYS A 104 -1.15 -8.93 27.56
N LYS A 105 -1.85 -9.77 26.78
CA LYS A 105 -2.17 -11.16 27.13
C LYS A 105 -2.90 -11.22 28.48
N THR A 106 -3.98 -10.46 28.60
CA THR A 106 -4.82 -10.45 29.81
C THR A 106 -5.31 -11.86 30.16
N SER A 107 -5.76 -12.08 31.40
CA SER A 107 -6.28 -13.37 31.85
C SER A 107 -7.39 -13.90 30.94
N GLN A 108 -8.28 -13.04 30.47
CA GLN A 108 -9.34 -13.38 29.52
C GLN A 108 -8.81 -13.84 28.16
N VAL A 109 -7.77 -13.17 27.64
CA VAL A 109 -7.15 -13.55 26.36
C VAL A 109 -6.45 -14.90 26.47
N LYS A 110 -5.78 -15.18 27.60
CA LYS A 110 -5.16 -16.49 27.86
C LYS A 110 -6.22 -17.59 27.92
N LYS A 111 -7.27 -17.40 28.74
CA LYS A 111 -8.41 -18.34 28.81
C LYS A 111 -9.01 -18.60 27.41
N ALA A 112 -9.18 -17.56 26.59
CA ALA A 112 -9.72 -17.71 25.25
C ALA A 112 -8.78 -18.48 24.29
N TRP A 113 -7.47 -18.32 24.43
CA TRP A 113 -6.51 -19.14 23.69
C TRP A 113 -6.55 -20.61 24.12
N ASP A 114 -6.74 -20.89 25.40
CA ASP A 114 -6.81 -22.25 25.93
C ASP A 114 -8.03 -23.02 25.38
N LEU A 115 -9.12 -22.31 25.04
CA LEU A 115 -10.28 -22.88 24.33
C LEU A 115 -9.99 -23.24 22.86
N GLY A 116 -8.86 -22.77 22.32
CA GLY A 116 -8.37 -23.09 20.99
C GLY A 116 -9.36 -22.70 19.88
N PRO A 117 -9.66 -23.61 18.92
CA PRO A 117 -10.49 -23.30 17.76
C PRO A 117 -11.96 -23.01 18.10
N LYS A 118 -12.41 -23.34 19.32
CA LYS A 118 -13.79 -23.11 19.77
C LYS A 118 -14.08 -21.64 20.09
N CYS A 119 -13.05 -20.84 20.38
CA CYS A 119 -13.20 -19.43 20.72
C CYS A 119 -12.49 -18.52 19.72
N HIS A 120 -13.24 -17.60 19.11
CA HIS A 120 -12.71 -16.61 18.19
C HIS A 120 -12.40 -15.30 18.92
N ILE A 121 -11.12 -14.91 18.90
CA ILE A 121 -10.67 -13.63 19.46
C ILE A 121 -10.70 -12.57 18.36
N VAL A 122 -11.70 -11.70 18.39
CA VAL A 122 -12.02 -10.73 17.32
C VAL A 122 -11.94 -9.30 17.81
N VAL A 123 -11.65 -8.37 16.90
CA VAL A 123 -11.72 -6.93 17.16
C VAL A 123 -13.17 -6.45 17.19
N PHE A 124 -13.44 -5.38 17.93
CA PHE A 124 -14.77 -4.76 18.10
C PHE A 124 -15.50 -4.47 16.78
N ASP A 125 -14.78 -4.10 15.71
CA ASP A 125 -15.35 -3.83 14.39
C ASP A 125 -16.18 -4.99 13.84
N TRP A 126 -15.87 -6.25 14.20
CA TRP A 126 -16.68 -7.40 13.79
C TRP A 126 -18.13 -7.26 14.26
N LEU A 127 -18.32 -6.87 15.52
CA LEU A 127 -19.65 -6.67 16.10
C LEU A 127 -20.37 -5.53 15.41
N VAL A 128 -19.68 -4.39 15.21
CA VAL A 128 -20.22 -3.21 14.55
C VAL A 128 -20.66 -3.56 13.11
N ASP A 129 -19.81 -4.26 12.36
CA ASP A 129 -20.09 -4.67 10.98
C ASP A 129 -21.21 -5.71 10.84
N CYS A 130 -21.43 -6.53 11.88
CA CYS A 130 -22.59 -7.42 11.95
C CYS A 130 -23.91 -6.64 12.12
N LEU A 131 -23.86 -5.52 12.85
CA LEU A 131 -25.03 -4.70 13.18
C LEU A 131 -25.38 -3.70 12.06
N ILE A 132 -24.37 -3.15 11.39
CA ILE A 132 -24.55 -2.14 10.34
C ILE A 132 -24.66 -2.82 8.97
N GLY A 133 -23.63 -3.52 8.51
CA GLY A 133 -23.59 -4.18 7.19
C GLY A 133 -23.81 -3.26 5.97
N PRO A 134 -23.56 -3.73 4.73
CA PRO A 134 -23.96 -3.06 3.50
C PRO A 134 -25.47 -2.87 3.49
N LYS A 135 -25.93 -1.68 3.05
CA LYS A 135 -27.36 -1.33 3.00
C LYS A 135 -28.07 -1.37 4.37
N LEU A 136 -27.34 -1.20 5.47
CA LEU A 136 -27.88 -1.20 6.84
C LEU A 136 -28.58 -2.53 7.23
N THR A 137 -28.13 -3.65 6.65
CA THR A 137 -28.68 -4.97 6.93
C THR A 137 -27.87 -5.72 7.99
N LYS A 138 -28.50 -5.98 9.14
CA LYS A 138 -28.00 -6.86 10.21
C LYS A 138 -27.77 -8.29 9.73
N ARG A 139 -26.54 -8.81 9.86
CA ARG A 139 -26.16 -10.20 9.49
C ARG A 139 -24.90 -10.63 10.22
N LEU A 140 -24.84 -11.89 10.65
CA LEU A 140 -23.61 -12.49 11.18
C LEU A 140 -22.48 -12.47 10.12
N ARG A 141 -21.33 -11.90 10.49
CA ARG A 141 -20.13 -11.83 9.65
C ARG A 141 -19.19 -12.96 10.00
N ASN A 142 -18.45 -13.46 9.01
CA ASN A 142 -17.35 -14.38 9.28
C ASN A 142 -16.22 -13.68 10.05
N GLU A 143 -15.73 -14.34 11.08
CA GLU A 143 -14.78 -13.88 12.09
C GLU A 143 -13.35 -13.81 11.55
N ARG A 144 -13.01 -14.68 10.57
CA ARG A 144 -11.63 -14.84 10.05
C ARG A 144 -11.04 -13.55 9.49
N GLY A 145 -11.88 -12.60 9.08
CA GLY A 145 -11.46 -11.27 8.61
C GLY A 145 -11.02 -10.33 9.74
N TYR A 146 -11.52 -10.57 10.94
CA TYR A 146 -11.53 -9.69 12.10
C TYR A 146 -10.76 -10.23 13.30
N THR A 147 -10.19 -11.43 13.20
CA THR A 147 -9.34 -11.97 14.26
C THR A 147 -8.19 -11.02 14.55
N LEU A 148 -7.88 -10.83 15.82
CA LEU A 148 -6.87 -9.85 16.24
C LEU A 148 -5.48 -10.14 15.66
N ASP A 149 -5.10 -11.41 15.50
CA ASP A 149 -3.87 -11.79 14.79
C ASP A 149 -3.84 -11.25 13.36
N ARG A 150 -4.95 -11.38 12.62
CA ARG A 150 -5.02 -10.94 11.23
C ARG A 150 -5.05 -9.42 11.13
N THR A 151 -5.80 -8.76 12.01
CA THR A 151 -5.85 -7.29 12.12
C THR A 151 -4.47 -6.72 12.41
N ILE A 152 -3.73 -7.29 13.38
CA ILE A 152 -2.37 -6.88 13.71
C ILE A 152 -1.40 -7.13 12.55
N ARG A 153 -1.50 -8.28 11.86
CA ARG A 153 -0.67 -8.58 10.67
C ARG A 153 -0.91 -7.56 9.55
N LYS A 154 -2.18 -7.22 9.26
CA LYS A 154 -2.53 -6.19 8.26
C LYS A 154 -1.94 -4.82 8.62
N ALA A 155 -2.08 -4.40 9.89
CA ALA A 155 -1.53 -3.13 10.37
C ALA A 155 0.00 -3.07 10.25
N LYS A 156 0.71 -4.17 10.59
CA LYS A 156 2.17 -4.27 10.40
C LYS A 156 2.57 -4.19 8.93
N LYS A 157 1.86 -4.90 8.04
CA LYS A 157 2.13 -4.85 6.60
C LYS A 157 2.01 -3.43 6.03
N GLY A 158 0.98 -2.68 6.45
CA GLY A 158 0.81 -1.27 6.06
C GLY A 158 1.98 -0.39 6.51
N LYS A 159 2.45 -0.53 7.75
CA LYS A 159 3.63 0.19 8.26
C LYS A 159 4.90 -0.12 7.48
N ASN A 160 5.14 -1.40 7.19
CA ASN A 160 6.31 -1.83 6.40
C ASN A 160 6.26 -1.27 4.96
N ALA A 161 5.08 -1.25 4.33
CA ALA A 161 4.91 -0.67 3.01
C ALA A 161 5.22 0.84 3.01
N LEU A 162 4.75 1.57 4.03
CA LEU A 162 5.04 3.00 4.17
C LEU A 162 6.54 3.26 4.42
N ALA A 163 7.18 2.45 5.28
CA ALA A 163 8.61 2.53 5.52
C ALA A 163 9.42 2.26 4.24
N ALA A 164 9.06 1.24 3.47
CA ALA A 164 9.70 0.93 2.19
C ALA A 164 9.52 2.06 1.16
N TYR A 165 8.34 2.70 1.12
CA TYR A 165 8.11 3.86 0.27
C TYR A 165 9.00 5.04 0.65
N ARG A 166 9.07 5.35 1.95
CA ARG A 166 9.93 6.42 2.48
C ARG A 166 11.41 6.17 2.18
N GLU A 167 11.87 4.93 2.36
CA GLU A 167 13.25 4.56 2.05
C GLU A 167 13.57 4.76 0.56
N LYS A 168 12.70 4.30 -0.34
CA LYS A 168 12.86 4.53 -1.79
C LYS A 168 12.93 6.01 -2.13
N PHE A 169 12.08 6.82 -1.50
CA PHE A 169 12.08 8.27 -1.67
C PHE A 169 13.41 8.90 -1.22
N GLU A 170 13.86 8.59 -0.01
CA GLU A 170 15.13 9.10 0.53
C GLU A 170 16.34 8.64 -0.31
N GLN A 171 16.32 7.41 -0.82
CA GLN A 171 17.34 6.92 -1.76
C GLN A 171 17.32 7.73 -3.07
N GLY A 172 16.13 8.03 -3.61
CA GLY A 172 15.98 8.89 -4.80
C GLY A 172 16.54 10.30 -4.58
N VAL A 173 16.30 10.89 -3.41
CA VAL A 173 16.88 12.20 -3.03
C VAL A 173 18.40 12.14 -2.93
N ARG A 174 18.98 11.08 -2.38
CA ARG A 174 20.44 10.92 -2.28
C ARG A 174 21.09 10.71 -3.65
N ILE A 175 20.53 9.84 -4.48
CA ILE A 175 20.96 9.69 -5.87
C ILE A 175 20.89 11.05 -6.57
N SER A 176 19.82 11.81 -6.28
CA SER A 176 19.63 13.09 -6.91
C SER A 176 20.71 14.12 -6.55
N LYS A 177 21.20 14.07 -5.32
CA LYS A 177 22.22 14.98 -4.81
C LYS A 177 23.60 14.63 -5.36
N GLU A 178 23.90 13.34 -5.49
CA GLU A 178 25.25 12.85 -5.76
C GLU A 178 25.51 12.59 -7.25
N LEU A 179 24.49 12.24 -8.04
CA LEU A 179 24.64 11.88 -9.46
C LEU A 179 23.89 12.83 -10.41
N CYS A 180 22.60 13.11 -10.19
CA CYS A 180 21.81 13.92 -11.14
C CYS A 180 20.55 14.55 -10.52
N ASN A 181 20.13 15.75 -10.90
CA ASN A 181 18.90 16.32 -10.36
C ASN A 181 17.64 15.51 -10.78
N SER A 182 16.91 14.91 -9.83
CA SER A 182 15.73 14.07 -10.07
C SER A 182 14.48 14.84 -10.51
N ARG A 183 14.49 16.17 -10.42
CA ARG A 183 13.45 17.01 -11.03
C ARG A 183 13.66 17.23 -12.53
N LEU A 184 14.91 17.13 -12.96
CA LEU A 184 15.33 17.39 -14.34
C LEU A 184 15.60 16.11 -15.12
N ASN A 185 15.84 14.99 -14.42
CA ASN A 185 16.20 13.71 -15.00
C ASN A 185 15.43 12.59 -14.30
N HIS A 186 15.20 11.52 -15.04
CA HIS A 186 14.65 10.27 -14.54
C HIS A 186 15.52 9.09 -15.01
N ILE A 187 15.31 7.90 -14.46
CA ILE A 187 15.99 6.69 -14.95
C ILE A 187 15.46 6.39 -16.34
N TYR A 188 16.35 6.13 -17.28
CA TYR A 188 15.97 5.75 -18.64
C TYR A 188 15.25 4.40 -18.64
N TYR A 189 14.15 4.34 -19.40
CA TYR A 189 13.45 3.11 -19.75
C TYR A 189 13.57 2.91 -21.25
N ASP A 190 13.89 1.70 -21.69
CA ASP A 190 13.80 1.40 -23.12
C ASP A 190 12.34 1.22 -23.59
N PRO A 191 12.10 1.10 -24.90
CA PRO A 191 10.77 0.83 -25.44
C PRO A 191 10.08 -0.43 -24.87
N ASP A 192 10.85 -1.42 -24.38
CA ASP A 192 10.34 -2.65 -23.76
C ASP A 192 10.00 -2.47 -22.27
N GLY A 193 10.24 -1.28 -21.71
CA GLY A 193 9.95 -0.94 -20.32
C GLY A 193 11.00 -1.45 -19.32
N PHE A 194 12.20 -1.78 -19.77
CA PHE A 194 13.32 -2.14 -18.89
C PHE A 194 13.91 -0.89 -18.21
N GLU A 195 13.95 -0.92 -16.87
CA GLU A 195 14.56 0.12 -16.05
C GLU A 195 16.10 0.00 -16.07
N TYR A 196 16.82 1.00 -16.61
CA TYR A 196 18.29 1.02 -16.60
C TYR A 196 18.87 1.47 -15.24
N LYS A 197 18.46 0.75 -14.20
CA LYS A 197 18.99 0.79 -12.84
C LYS A 197 19.34 -0.63 -12.42
N ILE A 198 20.53 -1.05 -12.77
CA ILE A 198 20.97 -2.43 -12.53
C ILE A 198 21.81 -2.54 -11.27
N VAL A 199 21.80 -3.74 -10.68
CA VAL A 199 22.58 -4.06 -9.49
C VAL A 199 23.59 -5.14 -9.84
N LEU A 200 24.86 -4.87 -9.56
CA LEU A 200 25.95 -5.83 -9.65
C LEU A 200 26.39 -6.17 -8.23
N THR A 201 26.43 -7.46 -7.89
CA THR A 201 26.72 -7.92 -6.53
C THR A 201 27.96 -8.80 -6.52
N ARG A 202 28.84 -8.57 -5.56
CA ARG A 202 29.97 -9.46 -5.28
C ARG A 202 29.87 -9.95 -3.85
N VAL A 203 29.94 -11.27 -3.69
CA VAL A 203 29.97 -11.92 -2.38
C VAL A 203 31.36 -12.51 -2.19
N THR A 204 32.03 -12.14 -1.09
CA THR A 204 33.33 -12.71 -0.73
C THR A 204 33.13 -13.60 0.49
N LEU A 205 33.45 -14.88 0.31
CA LEU A 205 33.41 -15.91 1.35
C LEU A 205 34.80 -15.99 1.98
N GLY A 206 34.97 -15.37 3.15
CA GLY A 206 36.14 -15.51 4.02
C GLY A 206 35.68 -15.88 5.43
N GLU A 207 36.42 -15.44 6.47
CA GLU A 207 35.99 -15.61 7.88
C GLU A 207 34.62 -14.97 8.18
N LYS A 208 34.29 -13.89 7.46
CA LYS A 208 32.98 -13.24 7.46
C LYS A 208 32.49 -13.10 6.03
N VAL A 209 31.22 -13.40 5.80
CA VAL A 209 30.57 -13.18 4.50
C VAL A 209 30.39 -11.68 4.31
N THR A 210 31.09 -11.13 3.31
CA THR A 210 30.95 -9.73 2.95
C THR A 210 30.24 -9.59 1.60
N THR A 211 29.42 -8.55 1.48
CA THR A 211 28.70 -8.23 0.25
C THR A 211 29.01 -6.82 -0.18
N GLU A 212 29.44 -6.71 -1.44
CA GLU A 212 29.70 -5.46 -2.11
C GLU A 212 28.71 -5.31 -3.27
N LYS A 213 28.25 -4.08 -3.50
CA LYS A 213 27.19 -3.80 -4.46
C LYS A 213 27.50 -2.54 -5.25
N TYR A 214 27.53 -2.67 -6.58
CA TYR A 214 27.37 -1.54 -7.48
C TYR A 214 25.90 -1.41 -7.89
N THR A 215 25.39 -0.18 -7.91
CA THR A 215 24.14 0.18 -8.59
C THR A 215 24.49 1.12 -9.72
N LEU A 216 24.30 0.69 -10.96
CA LEU A 216 24.61 1.46 -12.17
C LEU A 216 23.31 2.06 -12.71
N PHE A 217 23.37 3.33 -13.12
CA PHE A 217 22.23 4.11 -13.55
C PHE A 217 22.49 4.72 -14.93
N LEU A 218 21.52 4.62 -15.82
CA LEU A 218 21.40 5.47 -17.00
C LEU A 218 20.23 6.42 -16.78
N PHE A 219 20.49 7.72 -16.87
CA PHE A 219 19.47 8.75 -16.70
C PHE A 219 19.14 9.41 -18.04
N GLU A 220 17.89 9.83 -18.18
CA GLU A 220 17.36 10.62 -19.28
C GLU A 220 16.82 11.94 -18.73
N SER A 221 17.11 13.05 -19.41
CA SER A 221 16.57 14.35 -19.04
C SER A 221 15.12 14.53 -19.50
N ASN A 222 14.38 15.35 -18.76
CA ASN A 222 13.00 15.71 -19.09
C ASN A 222 12.94 16.76 -20.23
N ALA A 223 14.08 17.28 -20.68
CA ALA A 223 14.17 18.29 -21.73
C ALA A 223 13.93 17.67 -23.12
N LYS A 224 13.60 18.52 -24.11
CA LYS A 224 13.49 18.14 -25.52
C LYS A 224 14.41 19.06 -26.35
N PRO A 225 15.39 18.53 -27.09
CA PRO A 225 15.78 17.11 -27.19
C PRO A 225 16.30 16.54 -25.85
N CYS A 226 16.11 15.24 -25.64
CA CYS A 226 16.57 14.56 -24.44
C CYS A 226 18.11 14.49 -24.40
N THR A 227 18.67 14.52 -23.21
CA THR A 227 20.09 14.25 -22.95
C THR A 227 20.22 13.10 -21.96
N TYR A 228 21.31 12.34 -22.05
CA TYR A 228 21.52 11.15 -21.24
C TYR A 228 22.79 11.28 -20.40
N MET A 229 22.87 10.54 -19.30
CA MET A 229 24.06 10.51 -18.45
C MET A 229 24.15 9.18 -17.70
N CYS A 230 25.37 8.74 -17.39
CA CYS A 230 25.62 7.49 -16.68
C CYS A 230 26.34 7.76 -15.35
N GLY A 231 25.92 7.07 -14.29
CA GLY A 231 26.57 7.16 -12.98
C GLY A 231 26.42 5.86 -12.20
N ALA A 232 27.29 5.65 -11.21
CA ALA A 232 27.22 4.46 -10.36
C ALA A 232 27.35 4.78 -8.87
N LYS A 233 26.72 3.95 -8.06
CA LYS A 233 26.81 3.94 -6.60
C LYS A 233 27.47 2.64 -6.16
N PHE A 234 28.47 2.73 -5.29
CA PHE A 234 29.10 1.58 -4.67
C PHE A 234 28.84 1.55 -3.16
N SER A 235 28.36 0.42 -2.67
CA SER A 235 28.06 0.19 -1.26
C SER A 235 28.67 -1.12 -0.78
N ARG A 236 29.22 -1.11 0.42
CA ARG A 236 29.76 -2.29 1.10
C ARG A 236 29.56 -2.17 2.61
N GLN A 237 29.57 -3.31 3.30
CA GLN A 237 29.31 -3.35 4.74
C GLN A 237 30.32 -2.49 5.51
N TYR A 238 29.81 -1.76 6.52
CA TYR A 238 30.58 -0.95 7.47
C TYR A 238 31.49 0.13 6.85
N ARG A 239 31.27 0.51 5.58
CA ARG A 239 31.97 1.62 4.93
C ARG A 239 30.99 2.62 4.31
N PRO A 240 31.39 3.90 4.19
CA PRO A 240 30.62 4.88 3.44
C PRO A 240 30.40 4.45 1.99
N THR A 241 29.27 4.90 1.43
CA THR A 241 28.97 4.72 0.01
C THR A 241 29.90 5.58 -0.85
N SER A 242 30.44 5.03 -1.92
CA SER A 242 31.20 5.78 -2.94
C SER A 242 30.32 6.03 -4.16
N TRP A 243 30.49 7.19 -4.80
CA TRP A 243 29.74 7.58 -5.99
C TRP A 243 30.70 7.79 -7.16
N TYR A 244 30.31 7.32 -8.33
CA TYR A 244 31.08 7.38 -9.56
C TYR A 244 30.28 8.22 -10.56
N GLY A 245 30.57 9.52 -10.57
CA GLY A 245 29.88 10.53 -11.37
C GLY A 245 30.78 11.30 -12.32
N THR A 246 32.06 10.94 -12.47
CA THR A 246 33.02 11.69 -13.30
C THR A 246 32.59 11.80 -14.76
N LYS A 247 31.84 10.82 -15.27
CA LYS A 247 31.21 10.82 -16.61
C LYS A 247 29.70 11.08 -16.57
N CYS A 248 29.17 11.61 -15.47
CA CYS A 248 27.76 11.90 -15.27
C CYS A 248 27.45 13.35 -15.68
N TYR A 249 27.66 13.66 -16.96
CA TYR A 249 27.30 14.92 -17.58
C TYR A 249 26.38 14.66 -18.79
N PRO A 250 25.56 15.65 -19.21
CA PRO A 250 24.66 15.48 -20.35
C PRO A 250 25.42 15.13 -21.65
N MET A 251 25.02 14.05 -22.30
CA MET A 251 25.57 13.60 -23.60
C MET A 251 24.49 12.93 -24.46
N THR A 252 24.86 12.46 -25.65
CA THR A 252 23.94 11.69 -26.51
C THR A 252 23.60 10.34 -25.88
N PHE A 253 22.52 9.71 -26.33
CA PHE A 253 22.16 8.37 -25.86
C PHE A 253 23.30 7.37 -26.11
N PHE A 254 23.88 7.38 -27.31
CA PHE A 254 24.94 6.46 -27.70
C PHE A 254 26.18 6.60 -26.82
N ASP A 255 26.60 7.82 -26.52
CA ASP A 255 27.76 8.08 -25.66
C ASP A 255 27.49 7.62 -24.22
N ALA A 256 26.32 7.98 -23.66
CA ALA A 256 25.95 7.60 -22.30
C ALA A 256 25.83 6.09 -22.17
N PHE A 257 25.27 5.44 -23.18
CA PHE A 257 25.11 3.99 -23.22
C PHE A 257 26.45 3.28 -23.42
N ALA A 258 27.37 3.84 -24.21
CA ALA A 258 28.74 3.32 -24.32
C ALA A 258 29.47 3.37 -22.96
N VAL A 259 29.33 4.47 -22.21
CA VAL A 259 29.87 4.58 -20.83
C VAL A 259 29.24 3.54 -19.91
N PHE A 260 27.92 3.33 -20.01
CA PHE A 260 27.21 2.31 -19.24
C PHE A 260 27.74 0.90 -19.54
N LYS A 261 27.83 0.53 -20.83
CA LYS A 261 28.36 -0.78 -21.26
C LYS A 261 29.80 -0.98 -20.80
N HIS A 262 30.65 0.03 -20.97
CA HIS A 262 32.03 -0.01 -20.50
C HIS A 262 32.12 -0.26 -18.98
N PHE A 263 31.35 0.48 -18.17
CA PHE A 263 31.34 0.28 -16.72
C PHE A 263 30.88 -1.13 -16.34
N PHE A 264 29.82 -1.63 -16.99
CA PHE A 264 29.34 -3.00 -16.77
C PHE A 264 30.43 -4.02 -17.06
N THR A 265 31.07 -3.94 -18.22
CA THR A 265 32.11 -4.89 -18.64
C THR A 265 33.34 -4.81 -17.76
N GLU A 266 33.75 -3.59 -17.35
CA GLU A 266 34.86 -3.40 -16.41
C GLU A 266 34.61 -4.09 -15.05
N LYS A 267 33.37 -4.11 -14.56
CA LYS A 267 33.04 -4.71 -13.24
C LYS A 267 32.68 -6.19 -13.29
N THR A 268 32.14 -6.67 -14.40
CA THR A 268 31.63 -8.04 -14.53
C THR A 268 32.55 -8.96 -15.35
N GLY A 269 33.42 -8.40 -16.19
CA GLY A 269 34.17 -9.16 -17.18
C GLY A 269 33.32 -9.71 -18.34
N ILE A 270 32.04 -9.30 -18.43
CA ILE A 270 31.08 -9.75 -19.43
C ILE A 270 30.59 -8.54 -20.22
N GLU A 271 30.48 -8.66 -21.54
CA GLU A 271 29.89 -7.60 -22.36
C GLU A 271 28.41 -7.41 -22.03
N TRP A 272 27.93 -6.17 -22.03
CA TRP A 272 26.53 -5.88 -21.73
C TRP A 272 25.55 -6.68 -22.61
N ASP A 273 25.88 -6.87 -23.89
CA ASP A 273 25.04 -7.60 -24.83
C ASP A 273 25.02 -9.12 -24.54
N MET A 274 26.01 -9.61 -23.78
CA MET A 274 26.15 -10.99 -23.32
C MET A 274 25.68 -11.21 -21.87
N ARG A 275 25.09 -10.19 -21.23
CA ARG A 275 24.71 -10.19 -19.80
C ARG A 275 23.74 -11.30 -19.38
N CYS A 276 23.01 -11.87 -20.32
CA CYS A 276 22.03 -12.94 -20.10
C CYS A 276 22.59 -14.33 -20.41
N GLU A 277 23.81 -14.42 -20.96
CA GLU A 277 24.47 -15.70 -21.19
C GLU A 277 25.02 -16.28 -19.89
N LYS A 278 25.11 -17.62 -19.84
CA LYS A 278 25.84 -18.34 -18.79
C LYS A 278 27.34 -18.26 -19.05
N GLY A 279 27.87 -17.04 -19.17
CA GLY A 279 29.28 -16.79 -19.48
C GLY A 279 30.20 -16.99 -18.27
N ILE A 280 31.41 -17.50 -18.52
CA ILE A 280 32.52 -17.46 -17.56
C ILE A 280 33.06 -16.03 -17.58
N SER A 281 32.96 -15.34 -16.44
CA SER A 281 33.59 -14.03 -16.30
C SER A 281 35.10 -14.13 -16.52
N THR A 282 35.66 -13.23 -17.33
CA THR A 282 37.11 -13.09 -17.52
C THR A 282 37.81 -12.37 -16.36
N ALA A 283 37.06 -11.73 -15.47
CA ALA A 283 37.61 -11.02 -14.32
C ALA A 283 37.97 -12.00 -13.18
N GLU A 284 39.06 -11.70 -12.46
CA GLU A 284 39.56 -12.50 -11.33
C GLU A 284 38.59 -12.52 -10.12
N ARG A 285 37.84 -11.42 -9.91
CA ARG A 285 36.84 -11.25 -8.83
C ARG A 285 35.62 -10.48 -9.31
N PRO A 286 34.79 -11.06 -10.19
CA PRO A 286 33.72 -10.34 -10.86
C PRO A 286 32.60 -9.94 -9.91
N PHE A 287 31.98 -8.81 -10.21
CA PHE A 287 30.62 -8.57 -9.78
C PHE A 287 29.67 -9.37 -10.69
N VAL A 288 28.66 -9.95 -10.07
CA VAL A 288 27.64 -10.75 -10.76
C VAL A 288 26.41 -9.88 -11.01
N TYR A 289 25.95 -9.88 -12.26
CA TYR A 289 24.65 -9.36 -12.64
C TYR A 289 23.62 -10.51 -12.59
N THR A 290 22.46 -10.26 -12.00
CA THR A 290 21.35 -11.20 -12.03
C THR A 290 20.26 -10.62 -12.92
N PRO A 291 19.98 -11.23 -14.09
CA PRO A 291 18.94 -10.74 -14.97
C PRO A 291 17.56 -10.83 -14.30
N PRO A 292 16.61 -9.96 -14.67
CA PRO A 292 15.21 -10.09 -14.26
C PRO A 292 14.64 -11.48 -14.53
N VAL A 293 13.79 -11.94 -13.61
CA VAL A 293 13.06 -13.22 -13.73
C VAL A 293 12.28 -13.31 -15.05
N LEU A 294 12.05 -14.53 -15.54
CA LEU A 294 11.32 -14.79 -16.77
C LEU A 294 9.99 -14.02 -16.81
N GLY A 295 9.65 -13.48 -17.99
CA GLY A 295 8.48 -12.63 -18.20
C GLY A 295 8.66 -11.16 -17.84
N ARG A 296 9.84 -10.74 -17.35
CA ARG A 296 10.18 -9.31 -17.19
C ARG A 296 11.08 -8.84 -18.35
N PRO A 297 10.98 -7.55 -18.74
CA PRO A 297 11.92 -6.94 -19.69
C PRO A 297 13.36 -7.13 -19.22
N ILE A 298 14.29 -7.35 -20.15
CA ILE A 298 15.73 -7.53 -19.88
C ILE A 298 16.61 -6.43 -20.46
N GLY A 299 16.00 -5.42 -21.06
CA GLY A 299 16.71 -4.40 -21.81
C GLY A 299 16.78 -4.76 -23.29
N LEU A 300 17.08 -3.77 -24.13
CA LEU A 300 17.42 -3.98 -25.53
C LEU A 300 18.50 -5.07 -25.67
N MET A 301 18.22 -6.03 -26.56
CA MET A 301 19.12 -7.12 -26.94
C MET A 301 19.53 -6.98 -28.41
N PRO A 302 20.67 -7.56 -28.82
CA PRO A 302 21.02 -7.68 -30.22
C PRO A 302 19.89 -8.31 -31.04
N HIS A 303 19.78 -7.91 -32.31
CA HIS A 303 18.80 -8.49 -33.21
C HIS A 303 19.00 -10.01 -33.33
N GLY A 304 17.90 -10.77 -33.24
CA GLY A 304 17.92 -12.23 -33.28
C GLY A 304 18.32 -12.92 -31.97
N TYR A 305 18.51 -12.17 -30.88
CA TYR A 305 18.83 -12.76 -29.59
C TYR A 305 17.67 -13.62 -29.03
N VAL A 306 17.95 -14.89 -28.76
CA VAL A 306 17.06 -15.81 -28.03
C VAL A 306 17.69 -16.12 -26.68
N ARG A 307 16.93 -15.96 -25.59
CA ARG A 307 17.46 -16.27 -24.26
C ARG A 307 17.85 -17.74 -24.17
N PRO A 308 18.89 -18.10 -23.39
CA PRO A 308 19.29 -19.48 -23.19
C PRO A 308 18.14 -20.40 -22.77
N GLU A 309 17.17 -19.92 -21.97
CA GLU A 309 16.04 -20.73 -21.52
C GLU A 309 15.01 -21.07 -22.61
N PHE A 310 15.08 -20.40 -23.77
CA PHE A 310 14.19 -20.59 -24.91
C PHE A 310 14.90 -21.16 -26.14
N ARG A 311 16.20 -21.45 -26.05
CA ARG A 311 16.91 -22.18 -27.10
C ARG A 311 16.47 -23.63 -26.97
N GLU A 312 15.90 -24.19 -28.05
CA GLU A 312 15.60 -25.62 -28.10
C GLU A 312 16.91 -26.38 -27.85
N GLU A 313 16.89 -27.34 -26.92
CA GLU A 313 17.96 -28.32 -26.81
C GLU A 313 17.91 -29.14 -28.09
N VAL A 314 18.71 -28.74 -29.08
CA VAL A 314 19.06 -29.65 -30.17
C VAL A 314 19.90 -30.73 -29.51
N GLU A 315 19.25 -31.83 -29.10
CA GLU A 315 19.95 -33.07 -28.81
C GLU A 315 20.80 -33.38 -30.05
N GLU A 316 22.12 -33.22 -29.92
CA GLU A 316 23.09 -33.80 -30.84
C GLU A 316 22.93 -35.32 -30.77
N GLY A 317 21.99 -35.84 -31.55
CA GLY A 317 22.02 -37.21 -32.04
C GLY A 317 23.22 -37.36 -32.98
N LEU A 318 24.40 -37.52 -32.40
CA LEU A 318 25.54 -38.14 -33.07
C LEU A 318 25.43 -39.65 -32.86
N GLU A 319 24.70 -40.30 -33.76
CA GLU A 319 25.03 -41.67 -34.19
C GLU A 319 26.32 -41.65 -35.02
#